data_AF-A0A3N5X986-F1
#
_entry.id   AF-A0A3N5X986-F1
#
_cell.length_a   1.000
_cell.length_b   1.000
_cell.length_c   1.000
_cell.angle_alpha   90.00
_cell.angle_beta   90.00
_cell.angle_gamma   90.00
#
_symmetry.space_group_name_H-M   'P 1'
#
loop_
_entity.id
_entity.type
_entity.pdbx_description
1 polymer ?
#
loop_
_entity_poly.entity_id
_entity_poly.type
_entity_poly.pdbx_seq_one_letter_code
_entity_poly.pdbx_strand_id
1 'polypeptide(L)'
;VSICGVSAAIATAGAINGDKKKLSVIISLVLIVAIPMMIFMPVIAKWIGLPDEVTGAWLGGTIDTTGAVVGAGTIAGETGLKYATIVKFSQNVLLGLAAFAISVFWAYRNHNGSGKRERVPLRIIWERFPKFVLGFMAASLLFSFFIDKELAATSGKMLKSFSGFWFNMAFISIGIETRFSDLGKAENKRPVYSFLIAQGFNIVFTLIVSYLLFSIMF
;
A
#
# COMPACT_ATOMS: atom_id res chain seq x y z
N VAL A 1 3.82 -7.30 0.45
CA VAL A 1 4.65 -6.67 -0.60
C VAL A 1 3.82 -6.32 -1.83
N SER A 2 2.78 -7.10 -2.19
CA SER A 2 2.01 -6.81 -3.43
C SER A 2 0.83 -5.82 -3.30
N ILE A 3 0.65 -5.11 -2.17
CA ILE A 3 -0.55 -4.28 -1.95
C ILE A 3 -0.18 -2.92 -1.32
N CYS A 4 -0.03 -2.87 0.01
CA CYS A 4 0.57 -1.74 0.71
C CYS A 4 1.31 -2.28 1.94
N GLY A 5 2.64 -2.39 1.81
CA GLY A 5 3.53 -3.12 2.72
C GLY A 5 3.24 -2.92 4.20
N VAL A 6 3.05 -1.68 4.66
CA VAL A 6 2.79 -1.36 6.09
C VAL A 6 1.39 -1.81 6.53
N SER A 7 0.34 -1.43 5.81
CA SER A 7 -1.04 -1.79 6.18
C SER A 7 -1.28 -3.30 6.07
N ALA A 8 -0.69 -3.95 5.06
CA ALA A 8 -0.75 -5.40 4.90
C ALA A 8 0.00 -6.13 6.03
N ALA A 9 1.17 -5.63 6.45
CA ALA A 9 1.90 -6.20 7.58
C ALA A 9 1.11 -6.06 8.89
N ILE A 10 0.53 -4.89 9.15
CA ILE A 10 -0.30 -4.64 10.36
C ILE A 10 -1.55 -5.52 10.35
N ALA A 11 -2.28 -5.58 9.23
CA ALA A 11 -3.50 -6.39 9.10
C ALA A 11 -3.19 -7.89 9.28
N THR A 12 -2.11 -8.38 8.67
CA THR A 12 -1.68 -9.77 8.80
C THR A 12 -1.26 -10.07 10.23
N ALA A 13 -0.43 -9.22 10.85
CA ALA A 13 0.01 -9.39 12.23
C ALA A 13 -1.17 -9.37 13.22
N GLY A 14 -2.15 -8.48 13.03
CA GLY A 14 -3.39 -8.47 13.82
C GLY A 14 -4.25 -9.73 13.61
N ALA A 15 -4.28 -10.27 12.39
CA ALA A 15 -5.00 -11.49 12.06
C ALA A 15 -4.35 -12.78 12.60
N ILE A 16 -3.02 -12.81 12.79
CA ILE A 16 -2.33 -14.02 13.27
C ILE A 16 -1.75 -13.88 14.68
N ASN A 17 -2.05 -12.79 15.40
CA ASN A 17 -1.39 -12.43 16.66
C ASN A 17 0.14 -12.45 16.55
N GLY A 18 0.66 -11.81 15.50
CA GLY A 18 2.09 -11.74 15.20
C GLY A 18 2.88 -10.91 16.22
N ASP A 19 4.19 -11.20 16.30
CA ASP A 19 5.12 -10.49 17.18
C ASP A 19 5.27 -9.02 16.77
N LYS A 20 5.00 -8.11 17.71
CA LYS A 20 5.08 -6.65 17.52
C LYS A 20 6.49 -6.18 17.17
N LYS A 21 7.55 -6.83 17.67
CA LYS A 21 8.94 -6.47 17.33
C LYS A 21 9.25 -6.78 15.86
N LYS A 22 8.82 -7.95 15.37
CA LYS A 22 9.00 -8.34 13.97
C LYS A 22 8.19 -7.45 13.03
N LEU A 23 6.99 -7.05 13.45
CA LEU A 23 6.15 -6.10 12.70
C LEU A 23 6.87 -4.75 12.52
N SER A 24 7.44 -4.20 13.60
CA SER A 24 8.20 -2.94 13.54
C SER A 24 9.37 -3.02 12.55
N VAL A 25 10.16 -4.11 12.57
CA VAL A 25 11.27 -4.32 11.62
C VAL A 25 10.77 -4.36 10.17
N ILE A 26 9.67 -5.06 9.89
CA ILE A 26 9.10 -5.14 8.54
C ILE A 26 8.62 -3.76 8.08
N ILE A 27 7.97 -3.00 8.96
CA ILE A 27 7.51 -1.65 8.66
C ILE A 27 8.71 -0.75 8.32
N SER A 28 9.76 -0.73 9.15
CA SER A 28 10.96 0.06 8.88
C SER A 28 11.63 -0.33 7.56
N LEU A 29 11.68 -1.63 7.23
CA LEU A 29 12.25 -2.12 5.99
C LEU A 29 11.47 -1.66 4.76
N VAL A 30 10.13 -1.76 4.80
CA VAL A 30 9.25 -1.26 3.74
C VAL A 30 9.50 0.22 3.50
N LEU A 31 9.62 1.00 4.58
CA LEU A 31 9.80 2.45 4.52
C LEU A 31 11.17 2.84 3.92
N ILE A 32 12.24 2.18 4.35
CA ILE A 32 13.60 2.46 3.85
C ILE A 32 13.75 2.10 2.39
N VAL A 33 13.11 1.01 1.93
CA VAL A 33 13.16 0.63 0.52
C VAL A 33 12.25 1.54 -0.33
N ALA A 34 11.16 2.05 0.22
CA ALA A 34 10.27 2.97 -0.49
C ALA A 34 10.92 4.33 -0.81
N ILE A 35 11.80 4.87 0.04
CA ILE A 35 12.49 6.15 -0.18
C ILE A 35 13.32 6.18 -1.47
N PRO A 36 14.29 5.27 -1.69
CA PRO A 36 15.06 5.26 -2.93
C PRO A 36 14.15 4.95 -4.12
N MET A 37 13.18 4.04 -3.98
CA MET A 37 12.23 3.76 -5.07
C MET A 37 11.44 5.00 -5.49
N MET A 38 10.99 5.82 -4.53
CA MET A 38 10.26 7.05 -4.80
C MET A 38 11.03 8.01 -5.71
N ILE A 39 12.36 8.05 -5.56
CA ILE A 39 13.24 8.96 -6.29
C ILE A 39 13.72 8.31 -7.59
N PHE A 40 14.26 7.09 -7.51
CA PHE A 40 14.93 6.44 -8.63
C PHE A 40 13.95 5.89 -9.67
N MET A 41 12.81 5.32 -9.29
CA MET A 41 11.88 4.75 -10.27
C MET A 41 11.36 5.76 -11.30
N PRO A 42 10.85 6.96 -10.93
CA PRO A 42 10.39 7.93 -11.93
C PRO A 42 11.55 8.44 -12.80
N VAL A 43 12.76 8.56 -12.24
CA VAL A 43 13.96 8.94 -13.01
C VAL A 43 14.34 7.86 -14.01
N ILE A 44 14.33 6.60 -13.60
CA ILE A 44 14.60 5.44 -14.47
C ILE A 44 13.56 5.37 -15.58
N ALA A 45 12.27 5.53 -15.24
CA ALA A 45 11.17 5.52 -16.21
C ALA A 45 11.35 6.59 -17.30
N LYS A 46 11.74 7.80 -16.90
CA LYS A 46 12.06 8.89 -17.83
C LYS A 46 13.29 8.57 -18.69
N TRP A 47 14.30 7.94 -18.10
CA TRP A 47 15.56 7.63 -18.79
C TRP A 47 15.39 6.56 -19.87
N ILE A 48 14.55 5.57 -19.61
CA ILE A 48 14.22 4.51 -20.59
C ILE A 48 13.06 4.92 -21.53
N GLY A 49 12.51 6.12 -21.38
CA GLY A 49 11.47 6.67 -22.25
C GLY A 49 10.09 5.98 -22.12
N LEU A 50 9.71 5.55 -20.90
CA LEU A 50 8.37 4.98 -20.69
C LEU A 50 7.28 6.04 -20.91
N PRO A 51 6.13 5.66 -21.50
CA PRO A 51 4.93 6.48 -21.48
C PRO A 51 4.50 6.83 -20.05
N ASP A 52 3.88 8.00 -19.88
CA ASP A 52 3.46 8.50 -18.55
C ASP A 52 2.45 7.56 -17.88
N GLU A 53 1.59 6.90 -18.67
CA GLU A 53 0.59 5.94 -18.20
C GLU A 53 1.24 4.68 -17.64
N VAL A 54 2.23 4.13 -18.37
CA VAL A 54 3.01 2.96 -17.94
C VAL A 54 3.84 3.31 -16.71
N THR A 55 4.46 4.49 -16.72
CA THR A 55 5.21 5.01 -15.57
C THR A 55 4.33 5.11 -14.35
N GLY A 56 3.15 5.74 -14.48
CA GLY A 56 2.19 5.85 -13.39
C GLY A 56 1.75 4.48 -12.86
N ALA A 57 1.35 3.57 -13.75
CA ALA A 57 0.94 2.23 -13.37
C ALA A 57 2.06 1.44 -12.66
N TRP A 58 3.30 1.57 -13.13
CA TRP A 58 4.47 0.93 -12.53
C TRP A 58 4.76 1.49 -11.13
N LEU A 59 4.76 2.81 -10.97
CA LEU A 59 4.97 3.47 -9.67
C LEU A 59 3.88 3.05 -8.66
N GLY A 60 2.62 3.14 -9.07
CA GLY A 60 1.46 2.78 -8.23
C GLY A 60 1.40 1.29 -7.88
N GLY A 61 1.83 0.43 -8.80
CA GLY A 61 1.83 -1.02 -8.62
C GLY A 61 2.93 -1.53 -7.69
N THR A 62 4.05 -0.81 -7.60
CA THR A 62 5.30 -1.33 -7.01
C THR A 62 5.66 -0.71 -5.67
N ILE A 63 5.49 0.61 -5.53
CA ILE A 63 5.91 1.33 -4.32
C ILE A 63 4.92 0.99 -3.20
N ASP A 64 5.43 0.46 -2.10
CA ASP A 64 4.60 -0.17 -1.06
C ASP A 64 3.95 0.82 -0.06
N THR A 65 4.03 2.13 -0.32
CA THR A 65 3.42 3.17 0.51
C THR A 65 2.71 4.21 -0.34
N THR A 66 1.48 4.57 0.04
CA THR A 66 0.69 5.55 -0.73
C THR A 66 1.38 6.91 -0.81
N GLY A 67 2.01 7.34 0.29
CA GLY A 67 2.76 8.60 0.30
C GLY A 67 3.90 8.59 -0.73
N ALA A 68 4.65 7.49 -0.83
CA ALA A 68 5.82 7.44 -1.72
C ALA A 68 5.37 7.30 -3.18
N VAL A 69 4.24 6.65 -3.44
CA VAL A 69 3.61 6.67 -4.77
C VAL A 69 3.22 8.07 -5.18
N VAL A 70 2.57 8.84 -4.30
CA VAL A 70 2.16 10.22 -4.60
C VAL A 70 3.39 11.10 -4.83
N GLY A 71 4.43 10.95 -4.00
CA GLY A 71 5.71 11.65 -4.20
C GLY A 71 6.35 11.31 -5.54
N ALA A 72 6.51 10.03 -5.86
CA ALA A 72 7.10 9.57 -7.11
C ALA A 72 6.26 9.97 -8.34
N GLY A 73 4.94 9.85 -8.23
CA GLY A 73 3.99 10.27 -9.26
C GLY A 73 4.06 11.77 -9.52
N THR A 74 4.27 12.59 -8.48
CA THR A 74 4.47 14.03 -8.64
C THR A 74 5.76 14.33 -9.43
N ILE A 75 6.82 13.55 -9.21
CA ILE A 75 8.07 13.64 -10.00
C ILE A 75 7.83 13.21 -11.46
N ALA A 76 6.95 12.23 -11.68
CA ALA A 76 6.59 11.72 -13.01
C ALA A 76 5.60 12.60 -13.79
N GLY A 77 5.09 13.70 -13.22
CA GLY A 77 4.14 14.60 -13.88
C GLY A 77 2.66 14.28 -13.62
N GLU A 78 1.75 15.12 -14.12
CA GLU A 78 0.32 15.04 -13.80
C GLU A 78 -0.33 13.72 -14.23
N THR A 79 -0.03 13.27 -15.45
CA THR A 79 -0.53 12.01 -16.00
C THR A 79 0.00 10.81 -15.19
N GLY A 80 1.31 10.76 -14.95
CA GLY A 80 1.93 9.72 -14.13
C GLY A 80 1.35 9.68 -12.71
N LEU A 81 1.18 10.83 -12.06
CA LEU A 81 0.54 10.93 -10.75
C LEU A 81 -0.90 10.38 -10.75
N LYS A 82 -1.70 10.72 -11.76
CA LYS A 82 -3.08 10.26 -11.89
C LYS A 82 -3.14 8.74 -11.96
N TYR A 83 -2.39 8.11 -12.87
CA TYR A 83 -2.38 6.66 -13.01
C TYR A 83 -1.78 5.95 -11.80
N ALA A 84 -0.70 6.48 -11.23
CA ALA A 84 -0.08 5.93 -10.02
C ALA A 84 -1.05 5.91 -8.84
N THR A 85 -1.78 7.00 -8.66
CA THR A 85 -2.78 7.14 -7.60
C THR A 85 -3.95 6.18 -7.79
N ILE A 86 -4.45 6.05 -9.02
CA ILE A 86 -5.53 5.10 -9.36
C ILE A 86 -5.10 3.67 -9.04
N VAL A 87 -3.97 3.21 -9.59
CA VAL A 87 -3.48 1.83 -9.40
C VAL A 87 -3.24 1.54 -7.92
N LYS A 88 -2.61 2.47 -7.18
CA LYS A 88 -2.36 2.27 -5.74
C LYS A 88 -3.64 2.24 -4.92
N PHE A 89 -4.63 3.09 -5.22
CA PHE A 89 -5.90 3.03 -4.51
C PHE A 89 -6.69 1.77 -4.83
N SER A 90 -6.68 1.30 -6.08
CA SER A 90 -7.25 -0.01 -6.44
C SER A 90 -6.64 -1.14 -5.60
N GLN A 91 -5.31 -1.14 -5.42
CA GLN A 91 -4.63 -2.08 -4.52
C GLN A 91 -5.10 -1.93 -3.07
N ASN A 92 -5.21 -0.70 -2.55
CA ASN A 92 -5.68 -0.47 -1.18
C ASN A 92 -7.10 -1.00 -0.93
N VAL A 93 -8.00 -0.90 -1.92
CA VAL A 93 -9.35 -1.49 -1.84
C VAL A 93 -9.28 -3.02 -1.80
N LEU A 94 -8.48 -3.63 -2.68
CA LEU A 94 -8.26 -5.07 -2.69
C LEU A 94 -7.63 -5.56 -1.39
N LEU A 95 -6.80 -4.75 -0.70
CA LEU A 95 -6.29 -5.11 0.63
C LEU A 95 -7.43 -5.33 1.62
N GLY A 96 -8.41 -4.44 1.63
CA GLY A 96 -9.55 -4.54 2.55
C GLY A 96 -10.27 -5.88 2.39
N LEU A 97 -10.49 -6.29 1.15
CA LEU A 97 -11.10 -7.58 0.80
C LEU A 97 -10.20 -8.75 1.17
N ALA A 98 -8.90 -8.68 0.88
CA ALA A 98 -7.94 -9.73 1.20
C ALA A 98 -7.77 -9.92 2.71
N ALA A 99 -7.65 -8.83 3.47
CA ALA A 99 -7.57 -8.86 4.93
C ALA A 99 -8.83 -9.47 5.55
N PHE A 100 -10.02 -9.10 5.04
CA PHE A 100 -11.29 -9.72 5.41
C PHE A 100 -11.26 -11.23 5.14
N ALA A 101 -10.92 -11.66 3.93
CA ALA A 101 -10.84 -13.07 3.56
C ALA A 101 -9.86 -13.87 4.44
N ILE A 102 -8.67 -13.32 4.72
CA ILE A 102 -7.66 -13.94 5.60
C ILE A 102 -8.20 -14.06 7.04
N SER A 103 -8.83 -13.01 7.56
CA SER A 103 -9.40 -13.02 8.92
C SER A 103 -10.49 -14.09 9.08
N VAL A 104 -11.36 -14.23 8.07
CA VAL A 104 -12.39 -15.27 8.02
C VAL A 104 -11.73 -16.66 7.95
N PHE A 105 -10.81 -16.86 7.00
CA PHE A 105 -10.12 -18.13 6.80
C PHE A 105 -9.40 -18.61 8.07
N TRP A 106 -8.64 -17.73 8.72
CA TRP A 106 -7.88 -18.09 9.91
C TRP A 106 -8.78 -18.37 11.11
N ALA A 107 -9.88 -17.62 11.26
CA ALA A 107 -10.83 -17.85 12.33
C ALA A 107 -11.59 -19.18 12.18
N TYR A 108 -11.83 -19.64 10.94
CA TYR A 108 -12.34 -20.98 10.67
C TYR A 108 -11.29 -22.08 10.93
N ARG A 109 -10.02 -21.85 10.56
CA ARG A 109 -8.95 -22.85 10.71
C ARG A 109 -8.52 -23.08 12.17
N ASN A 110 -8.49 -22.03 12.99
CA ASN A 110 -8.11 -22.13 14.41
C ASN A 110 -9.16 -22.80 15.31
N HIS A 111 -10.36 -23.07 14.82
CA HIS A 111 -11.41 -23.77 15.55
C HIS A 111 -11.33 -25.32 15.46
N ASN A 112 -10.37 -25.87 14.72
CA ASN A 112 -10.24 -27.33 14.54
C ASN A 112 -9.65 -28.09 15.75
N GLY A 113 -9.52 -27.46 16.93
CA GLY A 113 -8.98 -28.06 18.15
C GLY A 113 -10.01 -28.57 19.18
N SER A 114 -11.30 -28.27 19.01
CA SER A 114 -12.33 -28.70 19.96
C SER A 114 -13.67 -28.87 19.25
N GLY A 115 -14.29 -30.05 19.40
CA GLY A 115 -15.39 -30.56 18.57
C GLY A 115 -16.75 -29.86 18.71
N LYS A 116 -16.81 -28.53 18.65
CA LYS A 116 -18.03 -27.76 18.41
C LYS A 116 -17.76 -26.72 17.33
N ARG A 117 -18.54 -26.79 16.24
CA ARG A 117 -18.64 -25.73 15.21
C ARG A 117 -19.25 -24.47 15.83
N GLU A 118 -18.53 -23.79 16.72
CA GLU A 118 -18.92 -22.45 17.15
C GLU A 118 -18.53 -21.48 16.03
N ARG A 119 -19.55 -20.76 15.54
CA ARG A 119 -19.38 -19.74 14.50
C ARG A 119 -18.36 -18.72 14.99
N VAL A 120 -17.40 -18.36 14.14
CA VAL A 120 -16.50 -17.23 14.42
C VAL A 120 -17.35 -16.02 14.81
N PRO A 121 -17.20 -15.46 16.02
CA PRO A 121 -18.00 -14.32 16.41
C PRO A 121 -17.61 -13.12 15.54
N LEU A 122 -18.62 -12.49 14.93
CA LEU A 122 -18.49 -11.29 14.09
C LEU A 122 -17.64 -10.19 14.74
N ARG A 123 -17.61 -10.16 16.07
CA ARG A 123 -16.78 -9.27 16.88
C ARG A 123 -15.28 -9.40 16.59
N ILE A 124 -14.74 -10.62 16.44
CA ILE A 124 -13.31 -10.83 16.16
C ILE A 124 -12.94 -10.34 14.75
N ILE A 125 -13.82 -10.58 13.78
CA ILE A 125 -13.65 -10.09 12.40
C ILE A 125 -13.68 -8.55 12.41
N TRP A 126 -14.62 -7.95 13.13
CA TRP A 126 -14.74 -6.50 13.27
C TRP A 126 -13.53 -5.85 13.97
N GLU A 127 -12.99 -6.50 15.01
CA GLU A 127 -11.80 -6.02 15.72
C GLU A 127 -10.54 -6.06 14.84
N ARG A 128 -10.44 -7.05 13.93
CA ARG A 128 -9.29 -7.23 13.03
C ARG A 128 -9.42 -6.49 11.69
N PHE A 129 -10.62 -6.07 11.31
CA PHE A 129 -10.86 -5.40 10.04
C PHE A 129 -10.25 -3.97 10.03
N PRO A 130 -9.51 -3.58 8.97
CA PRO A 130 -8.97 -2.23 8.84
C PRO A 130 -10.06 -1.19 8.60
N LYS A 131 -10.48 -0.51 9.67
CA LYS A 131 -11.61 0.45 9.67
C LYS A 131 -11.46 1.61 8.69
N PHE A 132 -10.22 1.98 8.30
CA PHE A 132 -9.98 3.04 7.30
C PHE A 132 -10.62 2.71 5.94
N VAL A 133 -10.77 1.42 5.59
CA VAL A 133 -11.38 0.98 4.33
C VAL A 133 -12.85 1.39 4.26
N LEU A 134 -13.58 1.32 5.38
CA LEU A 134 -14.98 1.76 5.45
C LEU A 134 -15.09 3.26 5.19
N GLY A 135 -14.18 4.05 5.78
CA GLY A 135 -14.11 5.49 5.55
C GLY A 135 -13.83 5.83 4.09
N PHE A 136 -12.88 5.13 3.45
CA PHE A 136 -12.59 5.29 2.04
C PHE A 136 -13.80 4.96 1.15
N MET A 137 -14.48 3.83 1.40
CA MET A 137 -15.67 3.46 0.62
C MET A 137 -16.80 4.47 0.79
N ALA A 138 -17.08 4.90 2.02
CA ALA A 138 -18.12 5.89 2.31
C ALA A 138 -17.82 7.22 1.59
N ALA A 139 -16.59 7.71 1.67
CA ALA A 139 -16.17 8.92 0.96
C ALA A 139 -16.27 8.74 -0.57
N SER A 140 -15.83 7.60 -1.10
CA SER A 140 -15.92 7.30 -2.53
C SER A 140 -17.36 7.32 -3.02
N LEU A 141 -18.30 6.69 -2.29
CA LEU A 141 -19.72 6.66 -2.65
C LEU A 141 -20.36 8.05 -2.54
N LEU A 142 -20.06 8.80 -1.47
CA LEU A 142 -20.53 10.17 -1.31
C LEU A 142 -20.09 11.06 -2.48
N PHE A 143 -18.79 11.07 -2.79
CA PHE A 143 -18.25 11.86 -3.91
C PHE A 143 -18.70 11.37 -5.28
N SER A 144 -19.09 10.10 -5.42
CA SER A 144 -19.54 9.53 -6.70
C SER A 144 -21.02 9.78 -6.98
N PHE A 145 -21.88 9.76 -5.95
CA PHE A 145 -23.34 9.76 -6.14
C PHE A 145 -24.06 10.98 -5.54
N PHE A 146 -23.50 11.60 -4.50
CA PHE A 146 -24.21 12.61 -3.70
C PHE A 146 -23.62 14.02 -3.80
N ILE A 147 -22.41 14.17 -4.32
CA ILE A 147 -21.74 15.47 -4.46
C ILE A 147 -21.71 15.88 -5.92
N ASP A 148 -22.21 17.09 -6.21
CA ASP A 148 -22.15 17.68 -7.54
C ASP A 148 -20.71 17.88 -8.03
N LYS A 149 -20.50 17.75 -9.34
CA LYS A 149 -19.16 17.83 -9.95
C LYS A 149 -18.44 19.15 -9.65
N GLU A 150 -19.17 20.25 -9.61
CA GLU A 150 -18.62 21.57 -9.32
C GLU A 150 -18.18 21.72 -7.86
N LEU A 151 -18.99 21.19 -6.92
CA LEU A 151 -18.66 21.16 -5.50
C LEU A 151 -17.49 20.19 -5.22
N ALA A 152 -17.45 19.04 -5.91
CA ALA A 152 -16.35 18.09 -5.84
C ALA A 152 -15.03 18.69 -6.35
N ALA A 153 -15.06 19.45 -7.44
CA ALA A 153 -13.87 20.11 -7.99
C ALA A 153 -13.32 21.20 -7.05
N THR A 154 -14.22 21.99 -6.46
CA THR A 154 -13.86 23.08 -5.55
C THR A 154 -13.31 22.55 -4.22
N SER A 155 -14.01 21.57 -3.63
CA SER A 155 -13.55 20.90 -2.40
C SER A 155 -12.30 20.06 -2.63
N GLY A 156 -12.12 19.50 -3.83
CA GLY A 156 -10.98 18.68 -4.21
C GLY A 156 -9.64 19.39 -4.05
N LYS A 157 -9.54 20.69 -4.38
CA LYS A 157 -8.30 21.47 -4.15
C LYS A 157 -7.95 21.56 -2.67
N MET A 158 -8.92 21.91 -1.83
CA MET A 158 -8.72 22.02 -0.38
C MET A 158 -8.36 20.66 0.23
N LEU A 159 -9.08 19.60 -0.14
CA LEU A 159 -8.81 18.23 0.29
C LEU A 159 -7.42 17.75 -0.15
N LYS A 160 -6.98 18.11 -1.36
CA LYS A 160 -5.63 17.78 -1.86
C LYS A 160 -4.55 18.47 -1.02
N SER A 161 -4.75 19.74 -0.63
CA SER A 161 -3.82 20.44 0.28
C SER A 161 -3.75 19.79 1.66
N PHE A 162 -4.90 19.45 2.25
CA PHE A 162 -4.93 18.71 3.52
C PHE A 162 -4.24 17.34 3.39
N SER A 163 -4.55 16.60 2.33
CA SER A 163 -3.90 15.31 2.06
C SER A 163 -2.39 15.45 1.97
N GLY A 164 -1.89 16.48 1.25
CA GLY A 164 -0.46 16.78 1.15
C GLY A 164 0.18 17.09 2.51
N PHE A 165 -0.48 17.92 3.34
CA PHE A 165 -0.02 18.22 4.70
C PHE A 165 0.10 16.96 5.57
N TRP A 166 -0.95 16.13 5.59
CA TRP A 166 -0.93 14.87 6.35
C TRP A 166 0.09 13.87 5.81
N PHE A 167 0.32 13.83 4.49
CA PHE A 167 1.37 13.01 3.89
C PHE A 167 2.76 13.46 4.35
N ASN A 168 3.03 14.77 4.31
CA ASN A 168 4.32 15.31 4.75
C ASN A 168 4.58 14.98 6.23
N MET A 169 3.57 15.17 7.11
CA MET A 169 3.65 14.80 8.52
C MET A 169 3.91 13.30 8.72
N ALA A 170 3.26 12.44 7.94
CA ALA A 170 3.48 11.00 7.98
C ALA A 170 4.93 10.66 7.61
N PHE A 171 5.50 11.29 6.58
CA PHE A 171 6.88 11.06 6.16
C PHE A 171 7.91 11.54 7.17
N ILE A 172 7.70 12.69 7.79
CA ILE A 172 8.55 13.19 8.87
C ILE A 172 8.53 12.19 10.05
N SER A 173 7.33 11.76 10.46
CA SER A 173 7.18 10.77 11.54
C SER A 173 7.86 9.44 11.21
N ILE A 174 7.69 8.96 9.97
CA ILE A 174 8.37 7.78 9.43
C ILE A 174 9.89 7.93 9.53
N GLY A 175 10.43 9.09 9.14
CA GLY A 175 11.85 9.38 9.20
C GLY A 175 12.41 9.32 10.62
N ILE A 176 11.67 9.86 11.59
CA ILE A 176 12.05 9.88 13.01
C ILE A 176 11.97 8.48 13.66
N GLU A 177 10.95 7.69 13.32
CA GLU A 177 10.76 6.33 13.85
C GLU A 177 11.76 5.32 13.27
N THR A 178 12.38 5.64 12.13
CA THR A 178 13.24 4.69 11.40
C THR A 178 14.59 4.50 12.11
N ARG A 179 14.73 3.38 12.84
CA ARG A 179 15.99 2.97 13.48
C ARG A 179 16.88 2.18 12.52
N PHE A 180 17.71 2.88 11.76
CA PHE A 180 18.65 2.25 10.81
C PHE A 180 19.58 1.20 11.45
N SER A 181 19.89 1.36 12.75
CA SER A 181 20.73 0.43 13.51
C SER A 181 20.09 -0.94 13.76
N ASP A 182 18.76 -1.07 13.71
CA ASP A 182 18.07 -2.35 13.94
C ASP A 182 18.10 -3.28 12.71
N LEU A 183 18.35 -2.74 11.52
CA LEU A 183 18.37 -3.50 10.25
C LEU A 183 19.68 -4.26 10.04
N GLY A 184 20.79 -3.72 10.56
CA GLY A 184 22.11 -4.33 10.48
C GLY A 184 22.31 -5.51 11.43
N LYS A 185 21.38 -5.75 12.36
CA LYS A 185 21.47 -6.84 13.34
C LYS A 185 21.37 -8.20 12.64
N ALA A 186 22.23 -9.14 13.05
CA ALA A 186 22.33 -10.47 12.45
C ALA A 186 21.00 -11.25 12.47
N GLU A 187 20.17 -11.04 13.50
CA GLU A 187 18.84 -11.66 13.65
C GLU A 187 17.85 -11.25 12.53
N ASN A 188 18.03 -10.07 11.92
CA ASN A 188 17.12 -9.52 10.93
C ASN A 188 17.58 -9.75 9.48
N LYS A 189 18.77 -10.35 9.26
CA LYS A 189 19.32 -10.58 7.91
C LYS A 189 18.42 -11.42 7.03
N ARG A 190 17.84 -12.51 7.56
CA ARG A 190 16.93 -13.38 6.79
C ARG A 190 15.67 -12.64 6.31
N PRO A 191 14.89 -11.96 7.18
CA PRO A 191 13.76 -11.13 6.74
C PRO A 191 14.14 -10.05 5.73
N VAL A 192 15.28 -9.39 5.92
CA VAL A 192 15.76 -8.31 5.04
C VAL A 192 16.04 -8.84 3.62
N TYR A 193 16.82 -9.92 3.50
CA TYR A 193 17.13 -10.50 2.19
C TYR A 193 15.88 -11.01 1.48
N SER A 194 14.99 -11.72 2.18
CA SER A 194 13.74 -12.20 1.60
C SER A 194 12.88 -11.06 1.07
N PHE A 195 12.80 -9.96 1.80
CA PHE A 195 12.06 -8.78 1.36
C PHE A 195 12.72 -8.11 0.14
N LEU A 196 14.04 -7.92 0.14
CA LEU A 196 14.73 -7.29 -0.98
C LEU A 196 14.62 -8.10 -2.27
N ILE A 197 14.72 -9.43 -2.18
CA ILE A 197 14.54 -10.32 -3.34
C ILE A 197 13.10 -10.25 -3.84
N ALA A 198 12.11 -10.36 -2.94
CA ALA A 198 10.71 -10.26 -3.29
C ALA A 198 10.39 -8.89 -3.91
N GLN A 199 10.96 -7.81 -3.38
CA GLN A 199 10.76 -6.46 -3.88
C GLN A 199 11.46 -6.24 -5.23
N GLY A 200 12.67 -6.76 -5.42
CA GLY A 200 13.36 -6.74 -6.70
C GLY A 200 12.57 -7.46 -7.78
N PHE A 201 12.08 -8.66 -7.47
CA PHE A 201 11.16 -9.38 -8.36
C PHE A 201 9.90 -8.57 -8.65
N ASN A 202 9.28 -7.98 -7.61
CA ASN A 202 8.07 -7.18 -7.75
C ASN A 202 8.30 -5.99 -8.70
N ILE A 203 9.42 -5.27 -8.58
CA ILE A 203 9.78 -4.13 -9.46
C ILE A 203 9.80 -4.54 -10.93
N VAL A 204 10.41 -5.69 -11.25
CA VAL A 204 10.51 -6.18 -12.63
C VAL A 204 9.16 -6.70 -13.11
N PHE A 205 8.48 -7.48 -12.28
CA PHE A 205 7.19 -8.08 -12.61
C PHE A 205 6.12 -7.02 -12.89
N THR A 206 5.99 -6.02 -12.02
CA THR A 206 5.02 -4.93 -12.21
C THR A 206 5.36 -4.08 -13.42
N LEU A 207 6.64 -3.86 -13.75
CA LEU A 207 7.03 -3.17 -14.97
C LEU A 207 6.52 -3.91 -16.21
N ILE A 208 6.75 -5.22 -16.27
CA ILE A 208 6.31 -6.07 -17.39
C ILE A 208 4.77 -6.03 -17.49
N VAL A 209 4.07 -6.20 -16.37
CA VAL A 209 2.60 -6.17 -16.34
C VAL A 209 2.07 -4.81 -16.77
N SER A 210 2.63 -3.71 -16.26
CA SER A 210 2.25 -2.35 -16.66
C SER A 210 2.50 -2.11 -18.14
N TYR A 211 3.63 -2.56 -18.67
CA TYR A 211 3.95 -2.43 -20.09
C TYR A 211 2.96 -3.22 -20.97
N LEU A 212 2.72 -4.50 -20.64
CA LEU A 212 1.80 -5.36 -21.38
C LEU A 212 0.35 -4.87 -21.34
N LEU A 213 -0.15 -4.47 -20.17
CA LEU A 213 -1.53 -4.00 -20.04
C LEU A 213 -1.77 -2.75 -20.88
N PHE A 214 -0.84 -1.80 -20.84
CA PHE A 214 -1.00 -0.54 -21.58
C PHE A 214 -0.63 -0.67 -23.05
N SER A 215 0.20 -1.65 -23.46
CA SER A 215 0.43 -1.95 -24.88
C SER A 215 -0.71 -2.71 -25.56
N ILE A 216 -1.63 -3.32 -24.79
CA ILE A 216 -2.82 -4.00 -25.32
C ILE A 216 -4.01 -3.03 -25.39
N MET A 217 -4.03 -2.01 -24.53
CA MET A 217 -5.11 -1.03 -24.45
C MET A 217 -4.96 0.17 -25.40
N PHE A 218 -3.76 0.38 -25.96
CA PHE A 218 -3.40 1.45 -26.89
C PHE A 218 -2.58 0.88 -28.05
#